data_AF-A0A8X6TKI5-F1
#
_entry.id   AF-A0A8X6TKI5-F1
#
_cell.length_a   1.000
_cell.length_b   1.000
_cell.length_c   1.000
_cell.angle_alpha   90.00
_cell.angle_beta   90.00
_cell.angle_gamma   90.00
#
_symmetry.space_group_name_H-M   'P 1'
#
loop_
_entity.id
_entity.type
_entity.pdbx_description
1 polymer ?
#
loop_
_entity_poly.entity_id
_entity_poly.type
_entity_poly.pdbx_seq_one_letter_code
_entity_poly.pdbx_strand_id
1 'polypeptide(L)'
;MAGIQNSVLNCSQWKWLASCYQSSPTGCILASGGCRCLMKVPEEEQLNFEALTEALELRFGEKCLKDFSRLQLKSRQQRQSETLQDLATDVERLSHLAFADCPADVRDTLVVQYFIDGVKDPEIQKALRLAELKDLKSALVYGLKYEAAQQASRRDRHLVRGAEITNSDPGMADNLKEMRDILLSLNVKYNRNAQKTKVTCWRCGAEGHIQRSCKALQDQRAGNAPRTKAQEN
;
A
#
# COMPACT_ATOMS: atom_id res chain seq x y z
N MET A 1 -8.36 37.98 37.59
CA MET A 1 -8.41 36.64 38.21
C MET A 1 -8.70 35.61 37.13
N ALA A 2 -7.66 35.01 36.55
CA ALA A 2 -7.78 33.92 35.60
C ALA A 2 -7.10 32.71 36.21
N GLY A 3 -7.90 31.77 36.72
CA GLY A 3 -7.43 30.49 37.20
C GLY A 3 -7.18 29.58 36.01
N ILE A 4 -5.91 29.26 35.75
CA ILE A 4 -5.54 28.20 34.81
C ILE A 4 -5.52 26.91 35.62
N GLN A 5 -6.56 26.10 35.43
CA GLN A 5 -6.58 24.74 35.93
C GLN A 5 -5.49 23.93 35.22
N ASN A 6 -4.46 23.57 35.99
CA ASN A 6 -3.48 22.54 35.60
C ASN A 6 -4.21 21.20 35.50
N SER A 7 -4.61 20.81 34.29
CA SER A 7 -5.03 19.44 34.01
C SER A 7 -3.79 18.56 33.96
N VAL A 8 -3.53 17.92 35.10
CA VAL A 8 -2.57 16.84 35.34
C VAL A 8 -2.54 15.89 34.15
N LEU A 9 -1.45 15.94 33.37
CA LEU A 9 -1.14 14.91 32.38
C LEU A 9 -0.94 13.59 33.10
N ASN A 10 -1.74 12.62 32.68
CA ASN A 10 -2.03 11.38 33.37
C ASN A 10 -0.79 10.48 33.48
N CYS A 11 -0.44 10.09 34.72
CA CYS A 11 0.69 9.25 35.11
C CYS A 11 0.78 7.90 34.38
N SER A 12 -0.28 7.47 33.69
CA SER A 12 -0.37 6.22 32.96
C SER A 12 0.45 6.17 31.65
N GLN A 13 0.75 7.31 31.00
CA GLN A 13 1.57 7.33 29.78
C GLN A 13 3.06 6.99 30.04
N TRP A 14 3.54 7.19 31.27
CA TRP A 14 4.91 6.88 31.68
C TRP A 14 5.12 5.40 32.04
N LYS A 15 4.05 4.61 32.19
CA LYS A 15 4.15 3.16 32.47
C LYS A 15 4.72 2.37 31.28
N TRP A 16 4.56 2.88 30.06
CA TRP A 16 5.19 2.31 28.86
C TRP A 16 6.72 2.44 28.90
N LEU A 17 7.24 3.54 29.48
CA LEU A 17 8.67 3.75 29.68
C LEU A 17 9.24 2.87 30.81
N ALA A 18 8.45 2.56 31.84
CA ALA A 18 8.87 1.72 32.96
C ALA A 18 8.96 0.22 32.61
N SER A 19 8.13 -0.29 31.70
CA SER A 19 8.16 -1.73 31.33
C SER A 19 9.34 -2.11 30.44
N CYS A 20 10.01 -1.14 29.79
CA CYS A 20 11.27 -1.37 29.07
C CYS A 20 12.50 -1.44 29.99
N TYR A 21 12.35 -1.09 31.28
CA TYR A 21 13.46 -0.96 32.24
C TYR A 21 13.95 -2.29 32.85
N GLN A 22 13.17 -3.38 32.78
CA GLN A 22 13.46 -4.60 33.55
C GLN A 22 14.29 -5.67 32.81
N SER A 23 14.76 -5.42 31.58
CA SER A 23 15.41 -6.46 30.76
C SER A 23 16.93 -6.32 30.55
N SER A 24 17.64 -5.32 31.13
CA SER A 24 19.11 -5.31 31.06
C SER A 24 19.75 -4.30 32.05
N PRO A 25 20.80 -4.64 32.82
CA PRO A 25 21.32 -3.76 33.88
C PRO A 25 22.31 -2.68 33.43
N THR A 26 22.60 -2.52 32.14
CA THR A 26 23.58 -1.52 31.69
C THR A 26 23.18 -0.90 30.35
N GLY A 27 22.84 0.39 30.38
CA GLY A 27 22.97 1.26 29.20
C GLY A 27 21.68 1.86 28.65
N CYS A 28 21.47 3.13 29.03
CA CYS A 28 20.97 4.20 28.16
C CYS A 28 19.55 4.09 27.56
N ILE A 29 18.55 4.60 28.29
CA ILE A 29 17.21 4.93 27.76
C ILE A 29 17.26 6.10 26.74
N LEU A 30 18.39 6.81 26.58
CA LEU A 30 18.57 7.93 25.63
C LEU A 30 19.47 7.63 24.43
N ALA A 31 20.01 6.41 24.29
CA ALA A 31 20.91 6.04 23.19
C ALA A 31 20.11 5.57 21.97
N SER A 32 19.45 6.45 21.25
CA SER A 32 20.04 6.92 19.99
C SER A 32 19.34 8.16 19.40
N GLY A 33 18.20 8.58 19.99
CA GLY A 33 17.40 9.72 19.54
C GLY A 33 17.47 10.93 20.48
N GLY A 34 17.46 10.69 21.80
CA GLY A 34 17.42 11.74 22.83
C GLY A 34 18.67 12.61 22.86
N CYS A 35 19.87 12.00 22.79
CA CYS A 35 21.13 12.75 22.75
C CYS A 35 21.24 13.70 21.53
N ARG A 36 20.57 13.37 20.40
CA ARG A 36 20.59 14.19 19.19
C ARG A 36 19.67 15.42 19.26
N CYS A 37 18.72 15.41 20.19
CA CYS A 37 17.80 16.53 20.42
C CYS A 37 18.49 17.60 21.28
N LEU A 38 19.23 17.18 22.30
CA LEU A 38 20.00 18.07 23.16
C LEU A 38 21.18 18.73 22.43
N MET A 39 21.78 18.06 21.43
CA MET A 39 22.85 18.65 20.60
C MET A 39 22.41 19.83 19.74
N LYS A 40 21.10 20.02 19.51
CA LYS A 40 20.58 21.17 18.74
C LYS A 40 20.31 22.40 19.60
N VAL A 41 20.29 22.22 20.92
CA VAL A 41 20.13 23.31 21.89
C VAL A 41 21.53 23.81 22.24
N PRO A 42 21.82 25.11 22.07
CA PRO A 42 23.12 25.66 22.44
C PRO A 42 23.42 25.36 23.92
N GLU A 43 24.68 25.08 24.24
CA GLU A 43 25.12 24.59 25.56
C GLU A 43 24.69 25.51 26.73
N GLU A 44 24.46 26.78 26.42
CA GLU A 44 24.00 27.84 27.32
C GLU A 44 22.51 27.73 27.71
N GLU A 45 21.69 27.10 26.85
CA GLU A 45 20.24 26.90 27.06
C GLU A 45 19.89 25.48 27.52
N GLN A 46 20.87 24.58 27.60
CA GLN A 46 20.67 23.19 28.07
C GLN A 46 20.28 23.11 29.56
N LEU A 47 20.48 24.19 30.32
CA LEU A 47 20.04 24.34 31.71
C LEU A 47 18.67 25.03 31.84
N ASN A 48 18.17 25.62 30.74
CA ASN A 48 16.86 26.26 30.72
C ASN A 48 15.78 25.21 30.50
N PHE A 49 15.00 24.95 31.55
CA PHE A 49 13.91 23.99 31.51
C PHE A 49 12.90 24.28 30.39
N GLU A 50 12.57 25.54 30.14
CA GLU A 50 11.62 25.95 29.09
C GLU A 50 12.13 25.62 27.68
N ALA A 51 13.38 25.98 27.37
CA ALA A 51 14.02 25.65 26.09
C ALA A 51 14.15 24.14 25.86
N LEU A 52 14.44 23.38 26.91
CA LEU A 52 14.50 21.91 26.86
C LEU A 52 13.12 21.32 26.57
N THR A 53 12.08 21.85 27.23
CA THR A 53 10.69 21.37 27.08
C THR A 53 10.18 21.69 25.67
N GLU A 54 10.45 22.89 25.15
CA GLU A 54 10.09 23.28 23.79
C GLU A 54 10.83 22.43 22.73
N ALA A 55 12.13 22.16 22.91
CA ALA A 55 12.88 21.29 22.00
C ALA A 55 12.36 19.83 21.99
N LEU A 56 11.93 19.33 23.16
CA LEU A 56 11.30 18.02 23.30
C LEU A 56 9.88 18.01 22.72
N GLU A 57 9.09 19.06 22.90
CA GLU A 57 7.76 19.22 22.29
C GLU A 57 7.84 19.37 20.77
N LEU A 58 8.86 20.04 20.23
CA LEU A 58 9.04 20.13 18.78
C LEU A 58 9.39 18.76 18.16
N ARG A 59 10.16 17.93 18.87
CA ARG A 59 10.62 16.63 18.39
C ARG A 59 9.63 15.49 18.66
N PHE A 60 9.06 15.48 19.85
CA PHE A 60 8.24 14.40 20.41
C PHE A 60 6.84 14.88 20.80
N GLY A 61 6.51 16.14 20.50
CA GLY A 61 5.21 16.68 20.84
C GLY A 61 4.09 15.88 20.24
N GLU A 62 2.97 15.92 20.94
CA GLU A 62 1.79 15.11 20.66
C GLU A 62 1.27 15.34 19.23
N LYS A 63 1.41 16.57 18.71
CA LYS A 63 1.04 16.92 17.33
C LYS A 63 1.86 16.12 16.30
N CYS A 64 3.18 16.13 16.43
CA CYS A 64 4.08 15.39 15.54
C CYS A 64 3.81 13.88 15.62
N LEU A 65 3.55 13.35 16.82
CA LEU A 65 3.20 11.94 17.02
C LEU A 65 1.86 11.55 16.39
N LYS A 66 0.84 12.40 16.51
CA LYS A 66 -0.48 12.23 15.86
C LYS A 66 -0.32 12.20 14.34
N ASP A 67 0.37 13.17 13.76
CA ASP A 67 0.55 13.27 12.31
C ASP A 67 1.38 12.11 11.74
N PHE A 68 2.45 11.72 12.43
CA PHE A 68 3.23 10.55 12.06
C PHE A 68 2.39 9.27 12.11
N SER A 69 1.59 9.07 13.16
CA SER A 69 0.72 7.90 13.31
C SER A 69 -0.36 7.85 12.22
N ARG A 70 -0.92 9.00 11.84
CA ARG A 70 -1.86 9.13 10.71
C ARG A 70 -1.23 8.73 9.38
N LEU A 71 0.00 9.14 9.14
CA LEU A 71 0.75 8.76 7.93
C LEU A 71 1.04 7.25 7.94
N GLN A 72 1.47 6.69 9.08
CA GLN A 72 1.71 5.26 9.21
C GLN A 72 0.45 4.44 8.90
N LEU A 73 -0.71 4.82 9.46
CA LEU A 73 -2.00 4.17 9.15
C LEU A 73 -2.33 4.17 7.67
N LYS A 74 -2.20 5.32 7.00
CA LYS A 74 -2.49 5.43 5.57
C LYS A 74 -1.60 4.54 4.71
N SER A 75 -0.35 4.36 5.11
CA SER A 75 0.61 3.50 4.42
C SER A 75 0.56 2.03 4.86
N ARG A 76 -0.28 1.70 5.85
CA ARG A 76 -0.24 0.38 6.49
C ARG A 76 -0.88 -0.66 5.59
N GLN A 77 -0.10 -1.68 5.24
CA GLN A 77 -0.57 -2.87 4.56
C GLN A 77 0.01 -4.12 5.22
N GLN A 78 -0.72 -5.22 5.14
CA GLN A 78 -0.34 -6.52 5.68
C GLN A 78 0.94 -7.02 4.99
N ARG A 79 1.94 -7.39 5.80
CA ARG A 79 3.19 -7.99 5.29
C ARG A 79 2.98 -9.45 4.91
N GLN A 80 3.88 -10.01 4.10
CA GLN A 80 3.74 -11.39 3.61
C GLN A 80 3.75 -12.45 4.72
N SER A 81 4.47 -12.18 5.81
CA SER A 81 4.62 -13.08 6.96
C SER A 81 3.72 -12.70 8.15
N GLU A 82 2.86 -11.69 7.98
CA GLU A 82 2.08 -11.12 9.07
C GLU A 82 0.66 -11.69 9.08
N THR A 83 0.16 -12.04 10.27
CA THR A 83 -1.19 -12.55 10.44
C THR A 83 -2.23 -11.42 10.41
N LEU A 84 -3.49 -11.74 10.11
CA LEU A 84 -4.58 -10.76 10.20
C LEU A 84 -4.73 -10.19 11.63
N GLN A 85 -4.36 -10.96 12.65
CA GLN A 85 -4.45 -10.54 14.05
C GLN A 85 -3.38 -9.50 14.39
N ASP A 86 -2.16 -9.69 13.91
CA ASP A 86 -1.07 -8.73 14.09
C ASP A 86 -1.41 -7.39 13.41
N LEU A 87 -1.94 -7.45 12.18
CA LEU A 87 -2.41 -6.27 11.46
C LEU A 87 -3.52 -5.55 12.24
N ALA A 88 -4.54 -6.27 12.71
CA ALA A 88 -5.64 -5.69 13.46
C ALA A 88 -5.16 -4.97 14.72
N THR A 89 -4.26 -5.61 15.48
CA THR A 89 -3.68 -5.06 16.71
C THR A 89 -2.88 -3.78 16.43
N ASP A 90 -2.09 -3.77 15.35
CA ASP A 90 -1.28 -2.61 14.99
C ASP A 90 -2.15 -1.45 14.45
N VAL A 91 -3.19 -1.75 13.66
CA VAL A 91 -4.15 -0.75 13.18
C VAL A 91 -4.94 -0.14 14.35
N GLU A 92 -5.39 -0.94 15.31
CA GLU A 92 -6.08 -0.46 16.52
C GLU A 92 -5.16 0.48 17.33
N ARG A 93 -3.93 0.02 17.61
CA ARG A 93 -2.92 0.81 18.33
C ARG A 93 -2.62 2.14 17.63
N LEU A 94 -2.35 2.11 16.33
CA LEU A 94 -2.05 3.33 15.57
C LEU A 94 -3.25 4.28 15.51
N SER A 95 -4.47 3.75 15.45
CA SER A 95 -5.70 4.56 15.42
C SER A 95 -5.94 5.29 16.73
N HIS A 96 -5.66 4.65 17.87
CA HIS A 96 -5.69 5.32 19.16
C HIS A 96 -4.68 6.47 19.28
N LEU A 97 -3.50 6.32 18.67
CA LEU A 97 -2.48 7.38 18.65
C LEU A 97 -2.82 8.50 17.66
N ALA A 98 -3.33 8.16 16.49
CA ALA A 98 -3.65 9.11 15.41
C ALA A 98 -4.91 9.95 15.67
N PHE A 99 -5.88 9.37 16.38
CA PHE A 99 -7.23 9.92 16.58
C PHE A 99 -7.62 9.90 18.07
N ALA A 100 -6.71 10.33 18.93
CA ALA A 100 -6.96 10.45 20.37
C ALA A 100 -8.07 11.46 20.69
N ASP A 101 -8.18 12.53 19.91
CA ASP A 101 -9.14 13.64 20.12
C ASP A 101 -10.54 13.36 19.53
N CYS A 102 -10.68 12.28 18.76
CA CYS A 102 -11.95 11.93 18.11
C CYS A 102 -12.85 11.11 19.06
N PRO A 103 -14.19 11.23 18.94
CA PRO A 103 -15.11 10.36 19.66
C PRO A 103 -14.88 8.88 19.26
N ALA A 104 -15.15 7.98 20.21
CA ALA A 104 -14.89 6.55 20.06
C ALA A 104 -15.58 5.96 18.80
N ASP A 105 -16.85 6.27 18.58
CA ASP A 105 -17.64 5.75 17.46
C ASP A 105 -17.02 6.05 16.08
N VAL A 106 -16.48 7.27 15.91
CA VAL A 106 -15.81 7.68 14.68
C VAL A 106 -14.49 6.95 14.52
N ARG A 107 -13.73 6.82 15.61
CA ARG A 107 -12.45 6.10 15.60
C ARG A 107 -12.66 4.62 15.25
N ASP A 108 -13.68 3.98 15.82
CA ASP A 108 -13.97 2.56 15.57
C ASP A 108 -14.35 2.32 14.10
N THR A 109 -15.12 3.23 13.51
CA THR A 109 -15.44 3.22 12.07
C THR A 109 -14.17 3.34 11.21
N LEU A 110 -13.28 4.26 11.56
CA LEU A 110 -12.01 4.47 10.85
C LEU A 110 -11.09 3.24 10.98
N VAL A 111 -10.99 2.66 12.17
CA VAL A 111 -10.20 1.46 12.45
C VAL A 111 -10.61 0.31 11.53
N VAL A 112 -11.92 0.07 11.37
CA VAL A 112 -12.43 -0.96 10.47
C VAL A 112 -12.06 -0.67 9.02
N GLN A 113 -12.21 0.58 8.56
CA GLN A 113 -11.83 0.96 7.18
C GLN A 113 -10.34 0.75 6.92
N TYR A 114 -9.46 1.23 7.81
CA TYR A 114 -8.02 1.04 7.70
C TYR A 114 -7.61 -0.43 7.76
N PHE A 115 -8.30 -1.24 8.57
CA PHE A 115 -8.07 -2.69 8.60
C PHE A 115 -8.40 -3.31 7.23
N ILE A 116 -9.58 -3.03 6.68
CA ILE A 116 -10.02 -3.55 5.37
C ILE A 116 -9.05 -3.12 4.25
N ASP A 117 -8.66 -1.85 4.23
CA ASP A 117 -7.74 -1.32 3.21
C ASP A 117 -6.32 -1.87 3.35
N GLY A 118 -5.91 -2.22 4.58
CA GLY A 118 -4.62 -2.83 4.88
C GLY A 118 -4.52 -4.32 4.58
N VAL A 119 -5.63 -5.04 4.38
CA VAL A 119 -5.61 -6.49 4.05
C VAL A 119 -4.98 -6.71 2.67
N LYS A 120 -4.05 -7.67 2.59
CA LYS A 120 -3.32 -7.97 1.34
C LYS A 120 -4.12 -8.82 0.35
N ASP A 121 -4.90 -9.78 0.82
CA ASP A 121 -5.70 -10.64 -0.06
C ASP A 121 -6.92 -9.87 -0.61
N PRO A 122 -7.00 -9.63 -1.93
CA PRO A 122 -8.07 -8.85 -2.52
C PRO A 122 -9.44 -9.52 -2.38
N GLU A 123 -9.50 -10.85 -2.27
CA GLU A 123 -10.76 -11.58 -2.10
C GLU A 123 -11.28 -11.44 -0.66
N ILE A 124 -10.40 -11.52 0.34
CA ILE A 124 -10.75 -11.22 1.73
C ILE A 124 -11.20 -9.76 1.86
N GLN A 125 -10.46 -8.83 1.25
CA GLN A 125 -10.79 -7.42 1.28
C GLN A 125 -12.18 -7.13 0.67
N LYS A 126 -12.51 -7.71 -0.49
CA LYS A 126 -13.85 -7.59 -1.09
C LYS A 126 -14.92 -8.19 -0.19
N ALA A 127 -14.68 -9.37 0.37
CA ALA A 127 -15.63 -10.05 1.23
C ALA A 127 -15.93 -9.22 2.50
N LEU A 128 -14.92 -8.56 3.08
CA LEU A 128 -15.09 -7.66 4.22
C LEU A 128 -15.86 -6.40 3.86
N ARG A 129 -15.62 -5.79 2.69
CA ARG A 129 -16.37 -4.60 2.22
C ARG A 129 -17.85 -4.90 2.02
N LEU A 130 -18.19 -6.10 1.56
CA LEU A 130 -19.57 -6.54 1.36
C LEU A 130 -20.29 -6.93 2.67
N ALA A 131 -19.54 -7.22 3.74
CA ALA A 131 -20.10 -7.71 5.00
C ALA A 131 -20.63 -6.60 5.92
N GLU A 132 -20.48 -5.31 5.56
CA GLU A 132 -20.96 -4.13 6.31
C GLU A 132 -20.67 -4.20 7.83
N LEU A 133 -19.39 -4.42 8.16
CA LEU A 133 -18.94 -4.65 9.52
C LEU A 133 -18.77 -3.32 10.28
N LYS A 134 -19.26 -3.26 11.52
CA LYS A 134 -19.16 -2.07 12.39
C LYS A 134 -18.00 -2.12 13.38
N ASP A 135 -17.59 -3.33 13.78
CA ASP A 135 -16.57 -3.53 14.81
C ASP A 135 -15.32 -4.20 14.24
N LEU A 136 -14.12 -3.76 14.67
CA LEU A 136 -12.86 -4.39 14.27
C LEU A 136 -12.82 -5.88 14.60
N LYS A 137 -13.31 -6.25 15.80
CA LYS A 137 -13.35 -7.65 16.24
C LYS A 137 -14.21 -8.50 15.31
N SER A 138 -15.36 -7.98 14.89
CA SER A 138 -16.25 -8.66 13.95
C SER A 138 -15.58 -8.84 12.58
N ALA A 139 -14.86 -7.81 12.11
CA ALA A 139 -14.10 -7.87 10.87
C ALA A 139 -12.96 -8.89 10.92
N LEU A 140 -12.22 -8.94 12.02
CA LEU A 140 -11.15 -9.91 12.22
C LEU A 140 -11.72 -11.35 12.22
N VAL A 141 -12.78 -11.61 12.97
CA VAL A 141 -13.42 -12.94 13.02
C VAL A 141 -13.94 -13.35 11.65
N TYR A 142 -14.55 -12.42 10.90
CA TYR A 142 -15.01 -12.70 9.55
C TYR A 142 -13.86 -13.02 8.60
N GLY A 143 -12.77 -12.25 8.64
CA GLY A 143 -11.55 -12.52 7.86
C GLY A 143 -10.95 -13.90 8.16
N LEU A 144 -10.84 -14.27 9.44
CA LEU A 144 -10.36 -15.59 9.86
C LEU A 144 -11.27 -16.73 9.37
N LYS A 145 -12.60 -16.55 9.44
CA LYS A 145 -13.56 -17.51 8.90
C LYS A 145 -13.38 -17.68 7.39
N TYR A 146 -13.14 -16.59 6.67
CA TYR A 146 -12.90 -16.63 5.23
C TYR A 146 -11.59 -17.37 4.91
N GLU A 147 -10.50 -17.09 5.63
CA GLU A 147 -9.24 -17.83 5.47
C GLU A 147 -9.42 -19.33 5.69
N ALA A 148 -10.13 -19.72 6.75
CA ALA A 148 -10.44 -21.12 7.04
C ALA A 148 -11.28 -21.78 5.93
N ALA A 149 -12.32 -21.08 5.44
CA ALA A 149 -13.16 -21.55 4.34
C ALA A 149 -12.36 -21.69 3.03
N GLN A 150 -11.48 -20.73 2.74
CA GLN A 150 -10.62 -20.77 1.56
C GLN A 150 -9.65 -21.95 1.64
N GLN A 151 -9.04 -22.20 2.81
CA GLN A 151 -8.18 -23.38 3.02
C GLN A 151 -8.93 -24.69 2.85
N ALA A 152 -10.17 -24.79 3.34
CA ALA A 152 -11.02 -25.98 3.15
C ALA A 152 -11.34 -26.21 1.67
N SER A 153 -11.74 -25.16 0.94
CA SER A 153 -12.03 -25.26 -0.50
C SER A 153 -10.79 -25.62 -1.35
N ARG A 154 -9.60 -25.20 -0.92
CA ARG A 154 -8.33 -25.55 -1.58
C ARG A 154 -7.97 -27.02 -1.37
N ARG A 155 -8.35 -27.61 -0.24
CA ARG A 155 -8.19 -29.04 0.02
C ARG A 155 -9.16 -29.89 -0.80
N ASP A 156 -10.37 -29.38 -1.02
CA ASP A 156 -11.39 -30.06 -1.84
C ASP A 156 -11.08 -29.95 -3.35
N ARG A 157 -10.38 -28.87 -3.75
CA ARG A 157 -9.67 -28.79 -5.03
C ARG A 157 -8.39 -29.60 -4.98
N HIS A 158 -8.50 -30.93 -4.90
CA HIS A 158 -7.43 -31.79 -5.39
C HIS A 158 -7.08 -31.28 -6.80
N LEU A 159 -5.84 -30.83 -6.99
CA LEU A 159 -5.29 -30.62 -8.33
C LEU A 159 -5.64 -31.89 -9.11
N VAL A 160 -6.46 -31.77 -10.16
CA VAL A 160 -6.59 -32.82 -11.16
C VAL A 160 -5.20 -32.92 -11.79
N ARG A 161 -4.31 -33.65 -11.12
CA ARG A 161 -3.04 -34.11 -11.65
C ARG A 161 -3.47 -34.97 -12.80
N GLY A 162 -3.31 -34.46 -14.03
CA GLY A 162 -3.86 -35.02 -15.25
C GLY A 162 -3.85 -36.54 -15.16
N ALA A 163 -5.02 -37.11 -14.85
CA ALA A 163 -5.16 -38.54 -14.88
C ALA A 163 -5.05 -38.86 -16.36
N GLU A 164 -4.02 -39.62 -16.75
CA GLU A 164 -4.01 -40.28 -18.04
C GLU A 164 -5.24 -41.19 -18.04
N ILE A 165 -6.33 -40.71 -18.65
CA ILE A 165 -7.52 -41.51 -18.90
C ILE A 165 -7.10 -42.52 -19.96
N THR A 166 -6.59 -43.67 -19.53
CA THR A 166 -6.23 -44.78 -20.43
C THR A 166 -7.45 -45.52 -20.98
N ASN A 167 -8.66 -45.06 -20.66
CA ASN A 167 -9.90 -45.59 -21.22
C ASN A 167 -10.60 -44.48 -22.02
N SER A 168 -10.06 -44.20 -23.21
CA SER A 168 -10.71 -43.33 -24.18
C SER A 168 -11.83 -44.10 -24.87
N ASP A 169 -13.07 -43.86 -24.44
CA ASP A 169 -14.24 -44.13 -25.27
C ASP A 169 -14.16 -43.20 -26.51
N PRO A 170 -14.20 -43.69 -27.76
CA PRO A 170 -13.94 -42.89 -28.96
C PRO A 170 -14.79 -41.61 -29.06
N GLY A 171 -16.02 -41.63 -28.53
CA GLY A 171 -16.91 -40.46 -28.53
C GLY A 171 -16.47 -39.32 -27.61
N MET A 172 -15.73 -39.60 -26.53
CA MET A 172 -15.31 -38.56 -25.59
C MET A 172 -14.11 -37.76 -26.12
N ALA A 173 -13.27 -38.39 -26.94
CA ALA A 173 -12.12 -37.73 -27.56
C ALA A 173 -12.54 -36.66 -28.57
N ASP A 174 -13.60 -36.90 -29.33
CA ASP A 174 -14.11 -35.94 -30.31
C ASP A 174 -14.83 -34.76 -29.65
N ASN A 175 -15.59 -35.02 -28.57
CA ASN A 175 -16.18 -33.96 -27.74
C ASN A 175 -15.11 -33.04 -27.11
N LEU A 176 -13.98 -33.61 -26.67
CA LEU A 176 -12.86 -32.85 -26.10
C LEU A 176 -12.10 -32.02 -27.15
N LYS A 177 -12.00 -32.50 -28.39
CA LYS A 177 -11.45 -31.72 -29.51
C LYS A 177 -12.37 -30.55 -29.84
N GLU A 178 -13.67 -30.79 -29.91
CA GLU A 178 -14.66 -29.76 -30.21
C GLU A 178 -14.68 -28.66 -29.14
N MET A 179 -14.65 -29.02 -27.85
CA MET A 179 -14.51 -28.04 -26.76
C MET A 179 -13.22 -27.21 -26.86
N ARG A 180 -12.10 -27.83 -27.22
CA ARG A 180 -10.82 -27.15 -27.41
C ARG A 180 -10.88 -26.15 -28.57
N ASP A 181 -11.50 -26.55 -29.68
CA ASP A 181 -11.64 -25.69 -30.87
C ASP A 181 -12.57 -24.51 -30.59
N ILE A 182 -13.63 -24.69 -29.79
CA ILE A 182 -14.49 -23.59 -29.32
C ILE A 182 -13.70 -22.60 -28.47
N LEU A 183 -12.87 -23.08 -27.52
CA LEU A 183 -12.04 -22.22 -26.67
C LEU A 183 -11.00 -21.43 -27.48
N LEU A 184 -10.33 -22.08 -28.45
CA LEU A 184 -9.40 -21.42 -29.36
C LEU A 184 -10.11 -20.37 -30.22
N SER A 185 -11.31 -20.68 -30.71
CA SER A 185 -12.13 -19.76 -31.50
C SER A 185 -12.55 -18.52 -30.70
N LEU A 186 -12.90 -18.67 -29.43
CA LEU A 186 -13.23 -17.54 -28.54
C LEU A 186 -12.00 -16.67 -28.24
N ASN A 187 -10.84 -17.28 -28.02
CA ASN A 187 -9.59 -16.54 -27.83
C ASN A 187 -9.18 -15.76 -29.09
N VAL A 188 -9.34 -16.34 -30.27
CA VAL A 188 -9.11 -15.66 -31.56
C VAL A 188 -10.11 -14.50 -31.76
N LYS A 189 -11.39 -14.66 -31.40
CA LYS A 189 -12.38 -13.57 -31.48
C LYS A 189 -12.05 -12.41 -30.53
N TYR A 190 -11.63 -12.71 -29.30
CA TYR A 190 -11.23 -11.69 -28.33
C TYR A 190 -9.93 -10.97 -28.75
N ASN A 191 -8.97 -11.71 -29.33
CA ASN A 191 -7.69 -11.17 -29.77
C ASN A 191 -7.76 -10.48 -31.17
N ARG A 192 -8.80 -10.74 -31.99
CA ARG A 192 -9.07 -9.95 -33.21
C ARG A 192 -9.38 -8.49 -32.91
N ASN A 193 -10.00 -8.19 -31.76
CA ASN A 193 -10.20 -6.80 -31.31
C ASN A 193 -8.90 -6.11 -30.86
N ALA A 194 -7.81 -6.87 -30.68
CA ALA A 194 -6.46 -6.36 -30.42
C ALA A 194 -5.54 -6.44 -31.66
N GLN A 195 -6.01 -6.92 -32.82
CA GLN A 195 -5.23 -6.96 -34.05
C GLN A 195 -5.14 -5.56 -34.68
N LYS A 196 -4.14 -4.81 -34.22
CA LYS A 196 -3.36 -3.77 -34.92
C LYS A 196 -4.08 -3.08 -36.09
N THR A 197 -4.70 -1.93 -35.83
CA THR A 197 -4.81 -0.90 -36.88
C THR A 197 -3.38 -0.53 -37.27
N LYS A 198 -2.94 -0.86 -38.50
CA LYS A 198 -1.65 -0.40 -39.03
C LYS A 198 -1.67 1.13 -39.02
N VAL A 199 -0.95 1.72 -38.07
CA VAL A 199 -0.86 3.17 -37.96
C VAL A 199 0.00 3.67 -39.13
N THR A 200 -0.63 4.31 -40.10
CA THR A 200 0.02 4.89 -41.28
C THR A 200 0.18 6.40 -41.12
N CYS A 201 1.30 6.93 -41.58
CA CYS A 201 1.55 8.36 -41.54
C CYS A 201 0.74 9.08 -42.64
N TRP A 202 -0.09 10.04 -42.26
CA TRP A 202 -0.95 10.81 -43.18
C TRP A 202 -0.18 11.77 -44.11
N ARG A 203 1.14 11.90 -43.93
CA ARG A 203 1.99 12.77 -44.72
C ARG A 203 2.92 12.02 -45.67
N CYS A 204 3.56 10.93 -45.22
CA CYS A 204 4.47 10.14 -46.07
C CYS A 204 3.93 8.77 -46.48
N GLY A 205 2.76 8.37 -45.98
CA GLY A 205 2.13 7.08 -46.28
C GLY A 205 2.80 5.86 -45.62
N ALA A 206 3.96 6.01 -44.98
CA ALA A 206 4.66 4.89 -44.37
C ALA A 206 3.97 4.36 -43.10
N GLU A 207 3.99 3.05 -42.91
CA GLU A 207 3.41 2.36 -41.75
C GLU A 207 4.36 2.43 -40.53
N GLY A 208 3.80 2.39 -39.32
CA GLY A 208 4.56 2.30 -38.06
C GLY A 208 4.72 3.61 -37.28
N HIS A 209 4.24 4.74 -37.80
CA HIS A 209 4.25 6.03 -37.09
C HIS A 209 3.14 6.98 -37.57
N ILE A 210 2.78 7.98 -36.75
CA ILE A 210 1.84 9.05 -37.11
C ILE A 210 2.58 10.31 -37.58
N GLN A 211 1.88 11.24 -38.23
CA GLN A 211 2.43 12.49 -38.78
C GLN A 211 3.36 13.25 -37.82
N ARG A 212 3.06 13.24 -36.52
CA ARG A 212 3.84 13.94 -35.47
C ARG A 212 5.24 13.36 -35.25
N SER A 213 5.41 12.08 -35.58
CA SER A 213 6.64 11.30 -35.38
C SER A 213 7.36 11.02 -36.71
N CYS A 214 6.99 11.75 -37.77
CA CYS A 214 7.54 11.56 -39.10
C CYS A 214 8.93 12.20 -39.22
N LYS A 215 9.97 11.40 -39.49
CA LYS A 215 11.37 11.87 -39.62
C LYS A 215 11.57 12.94 -40.72
N ALA A 216 10.70 12.98 -41.73
CA ALA A 216 10.71 14.04 -42.75
C ALA A 216 10.48 15.46 -42.17
N LEU A 217 9.88 15.59 -40.97
CA LEU A 217 9.76 16.86 -40.24
C LEU A 217 11.04 17.24 -39.48
N GLN A 218 11.88 16.27 -39.13
CA GLN A 218 13.14 16.51 -38.41
C GLN A 218 14.22 17.02 -39.36
N ASP A 219 14.29 16.48 -40.58
CA ASP A 219 15.30 16.88 -41.57
C ASP A 219 15.09 18.32 -42.10
N GLN A 220 13.84 18.78 -42.23
CA GLN A 220 13.54 20.17 -42.61
C GLN A 220 13.85 21.20 -41.51
N ARG A 221 13.96 20.77 -40.25
CA ARG A 221 14.28 21.66 -39.11
C ARG A 221 15.79 21.71 -38.82
N ALA A 222 16.57 20.74 -39.30
CA ALA A 222 18.00 20.63 -39.04
C ALA A 222 18.89 21.29 -40.11
N GLY A 223 18.35 21.67 -41.27
CA GLY A 223 19.12 22.26 -42.37
C GLY A 223 18.78 23.72 -42.64
N ASN A 224 19.21 24.65 -41.77
CA ASN A 224 19.21 26.06 -42.13
C ASN A 224 20.49 26.77 -41.65
N ALA A 225 21.43 26.99 -42.59
CA ALA A 225 22.39 28.11 -42.76
C ALA A 225 23.72 27.63 -43.43
N PRO A 226 24.52 28.51 -44.08
CA PRO A 226 24.19 29.21 -45.32
C PRO A 226 25.32 29.18 -46.40
N ARG A 227 24.95 29.53 -47.64
CA ARG A 227 25.66 30.36 -48.66
C ARG A 227 27.17 30.12 -48.91
N THR A 228 27.56 29.75 -50.14
CA THR A 228 28.28 30.60 -51.13
C THR A 228 28.86 29.81 -52.31
N LYS A 229 28.70 30.40 -53.52
CA LYS A 229 29.58 30.35 -54.72
C LYS A 229 29.81 28.99 -55.38
N ALA A 230 30.09 28.85 -56.66
CA ALA A 230 29.96 29.60 -57.90
C ALA A 230 30.31 28.54 -58.97
N GLN A 231 29.66 28.56 -60.12
CA GLN A 231 30.05 27.73 -61.27
C GLN A 231 31.37 28.23 -61.86
N GLU A 232 32.26 27.31 -62.24
CA GLU A 232 33.36 27.38 -63.23
C GLU A 232 34.25 26.15 -62.93
N ASN A 233 34.57 25.22 -63.81
CA ASN A 233 34.38 24.97 -65.24
C ASN A 233 34.36 23.45 -65.44
#